data_AF-A0A5C6AY29-F1
#
_entry.id   AF-A0A5C6AY29-F1
#
_cell.length_a   1.000
_cell.length_b   1.000
_cell.length_c   1.000
_cell.angle_alpha   90.00
_cell.angle_beta   90.00
_cell.angle_gamma   90.00
#
_symmetry.space_group_name_H-M   'P 1'
#
loop_
_entity.id
_entity.type
_entity.pdbx_description
1 polymer ?
#
loop_
_entity_poly.entity_id
_entity_poly.type
_entity_poly.pdbx_seq_one_letter_code
_entity_poly.pdbx_strand_id
1 'polypeptide(L)'
;MKTVRWIVVAAGGALLLAWMSGVVGFHYTRVVDDEPLQNPVEVIGVVENQLYLSDLRVIKLQTGSHEQLLEAITQSAYQVDIQGTEPYVTLYARTNRWVCGTPWAQPIRIPLIPETVYRNRREMIGYGEFVEQK
;
A
#
# COMPACT_ATOMS: atom_id res chain seq x y z
N MET A 1 -31.70 -41.62 12.41
CA MET A 1 -31.53 -40.70 11.26
C MET A 1 -32.25 -39.34 11.42
N LYS A 2 -33.48 -39.27 11.95
CA LYS A 2 -34.22 -37.98 12.11
C LYS A 2 -33.53 -36.99 13.06
N THR A 3 -32.96 -37.47 14.17
CA THR A 3 -32.26 -36.64 15.17
C THR A 3 -31.00 -35.98 14.61
N VAL A 4 -30.23 -36.70 13.80
CA VAL A 4 -29.01 -36.17 13.16
C VAL A 4 -29.35 -35.02 12.20
N ARG A 5 -30.43 -35.13 11.41
CA ARG A 5 -30.89 -34.06 10.52
C ARG A 5 -31.22 -32.77 11.29
N TRP A 6 -31.91 -32.87 12.42
CA TRP A 6 -32.30 -31.70 13.22
C TRP A 6 -31.10 -31.00 13.85
N ILE A 7 -30.10 -31.76 14.31
CA ILE A 7 -28.85 -31.19 14.85
C ILE A 7 -28.11 -30.39 13.77
N VAL A 8 -27.99 -30.94 12.55
CA VAL A 8 -27.32 -30.26 11.43
C VAL A 8 -28.04 -28.97 11.05
N VAL A 9 -29.38 -29.00 10.99
CA VAL A 9 -30.18 -27.80 10.68
C VAL A 9 -30.03 -26.73 11.76
N ALA A 10 -30.10 -27.11 13.04
CA ALA A 10 -29.94 -26.18 14.16
C ALA A 10 -28.53 -25.55 14.19
N ALA A 11 -27.49 -26.36 13.98
CA ALA A 11 -26.11 -25.88 13.93
C ALA A 11 -25.87 -24.93 12.74
N GLY A 12 -26.40 -25.27 11.56
CA GLY A 12 -26.32 -24.42 10.38
C GLY A 12 -27.03 -23.07 10.58
N GLY A 13 -28.22 -23.09 11.19
CA GLY A 13 -28.95 -21.85 11.52
C GLY A 13 -28.22 -20.96 12.52
N ALA A 14 -27.64 -21.55 13.57
CA ALA A 14 -26.86 -20.81 14.57
C ALA A 14 -25.61 -20.16 13.96
N LEU A 15 -24.90 -20.87 13.09
CA LEU A 15 -23.73 -20.35 12.36
C LEU A 15 -24.12 -19.16 11.47
N LEU A 16 -25.24 -19.26 10.76
CA LEU A 16 -25.78 -18.20 9.90
C LEU A 16 -26.11 -16.94 10.70
N LEU A 17 -26.79 -17.08 11.83
CA LEU A 17 -27.10 -15.95 12.72
C LEU A 17 -25.83 -15.32 13.31
N ALA A 18 -24.85 -16.12 13.71
CA ALA A 18 -23.58 -15.64 14.24
C ALA A 18 -22.72 -14.93 13.17
N TRP A 19 -22.82 -15.36 11.92
CA TRP A 19 -22.19 -14.67 10.78
C TRP A 19 -22.88 -13.33 10.49
N MET A 20 -24.21 -13.32 10.38
CA MET A 20 -24.97 -12.08 10.11
C MET A 20 -24.86 -11.05 11.24
N SER A 21 -24.71 -11.48 12.50
CA SER A 21 -24.48 -10.58 13.64
C SER A 21 -23.05 -10.06 13.76
N GLY A 22 -22.14 -10.52 12.89
CA GLY A 22 -20.74 -10.11 12.91
C GLY A 22 -19.89 -10.83 13.98
N VAL A 23 -20.43 -11.80 14.72
CA VAL A 23 -19.66 -12.55 15.74
C VAL A 23 -18.66 -13.51 15.10
N VAL A 24 -19.05 -14.15 13.99
CA VAL A 24 -18.23 -15.12 13.26
C VAL A 24 -17.86 -14.57 11.89
N GLY A 25 -16.56 -14.57 11.63
CA GLY A 25 -15.98 -14.23 10.33
C GLY A 25 -15.42 -15.41 9.59
N PHE A 26 -15.61 -15.41 8.27
CA PHE A 26 -14.97 -16.37 7.37
C PHE A 26 -13.76 -15.79 6.63
N HIS A 27 -13.54 -14.48 6.77
CA HIS A 27 -12.52 -13.75 6.06
C HIS A 27 -11.27 -13.60 6.93
N TYR A 28 -10.08 -13.70 6.32
CA TYR A 28 -8.82 -13.42 6.99
C TYR A 28 -7.90 -12.60 6.11
N THR A 29 -7.17 -11.68 6.73
CA THR A 29 -6.24 -10.82 6.00
C THR A 29 -5.00 -11.61 5.58
N ARG A 30 -4.73 -11.61 4.28
CA ARG A 30 -3.46 -12.04 3.69
C ARG A 30 -2.70 -10.81 3.24
N VAL A 31 -1.66 -10.45 3.98
CA VAL A 31 -0.79 -9.34 3.59
C VAL A 31 0.12 -9.79 2.47
N VAL A 32 0.16 -9.03 1.39
CA VAL A 32 1.04 -9.27 0.24
C VAL A 32 1.94 -8.05 0.06
N ASP A 33 3.23 -8.32 -0.11
CA ASP A 33 4.21 -7.32 -0.53
C ASP A 33 4.15 -7.23 -2.05
N ASP A 34 3.66 -6.10 -2.56
CA ASP A 34 3.56 -5.78 -3.97
C ASP A 34 4.48 -4.62 -4.35
N GLU A 35 4.76 -4.47 -5.65
CA GLU A 35 5.42 -3.29 -6.21
C GLU A 35 4.34 -2.29 -6.65
N PRO A 36 4.13 -1.19 -5.91
CA PRO A 36 3.09 -0.22 -6.24
C PRO A 36 3.52 0.80 -7.30
N LEU A 37 4.83 0.90 -7.59
CA LEU A 37 5.36 1.80 -8.61
C LEU A 37 5.09 1.23 -10.01
N GLN A 38 4.68 2.08 -10.94
CA GLN A 38 4.31 1.69 -12.30
C GLN A 38 5.50 1.71 -13.25
N ASN A 39 6.38 2.70 -13.12
CA ASN A 39 7.57 2.88 -13.95
C ASN A 39 8.73 3.37 -13.05
N PRO A 40 9.24 2.50 -12.17
CA PRO A 40 10.22 2.90 -11.17
C PRO A 40 11.52 3.34 -11.83
N VAL A 41 12.00 4.51 -11.45
CA VAL A 41 13.31 5.06 -11.82
C VAL A 41 14.18 5.11 -10.57
N GLU A 42 15.40 4.62 -10.68
CA GLU A 42 16.36 4.63 -9.57
C GLU A 42 16.90 6.04 -9.32
N VAL A 43 16.96 6.42 -8.04
CA VAL A 43 17.54 7.67 -7.54
C VAL A 43 18.98 7.39 -7.13
N ILE A 44 19.92 8.00 -7.85
CA ILE A 44 21.36 7.85 -7.59
C ILE A 44 21.87 8.82 -6.51
N GLY A 45 21.13 9.90 -6.24
CA GLY A 45 21.53 10.88 -5.24
C GLY A 45 20.45 11.90 -4.93
N VAL A 46 20.53 12.46 -3.72
CA VAL A 46 19.68 13.55 -3.26
C VAL A 46 20.59 14.62 -2.69
N VAL A 47 20.62 15.80 -3.31
CA VAL A 47 21.40 16.94 -2.82
C VAL A 47 20.45 18.12 -2.66
N GLU A 48 20.35 18.65 -1.45
CA GLU A 48 19.40 19.70 -1.08
C GLU A 48 17.95 19.32 -1.41
N ASN A 49 17.38 19.82 -2.50
CA ASN A 49 16.04 19.43 -2.95
C ASN A 49 16.05 18.92 -4.39
N GLN A 50 17.20 18.43 -4.85
CA GLN A 50 17.38 17.88 -6.19
C GLN A 50 17.54 16.37 -6.11
N LEU A 51 16.71 15.65 -6.87
CA LEU A 51 16.89 14.23 -7.12
C LEU A 51 17.71 14.07 -8.39
N TYR A 52 18.76 13.28 -8.28
CA TYR A 52 19.53 12.79 -9.39
C TYR A 52 19.05 11.39 -9.71
N LEU A 53 18.62 11.18 -10.95
CA LEU A 53 18.07 9.92 -11.42
C LEU A 53 19.10 9.15 -12.24
N SER A 54 18.97 7.83 -12.23
CA SER A 54 19.82 6.90 -12.99
C SER A 54 19.78 7.14 -14.51
N ASP A 55 18.72 7.75 -15.02
CA ASP A 55 18.55 8.12 -16.43
C ASP A 55 19.09 9.51 -16.77
N LEU A 56 19.94 10.08 -15.91
CA LEU A 56 20.60 11.37 -16.04
C LEU A 56 19.68 12.60 -15.89
N ARG A 57 18.39 12.40 -15.60
CA ARG A 57 17.49 13.51 -15.31
C ARG A 57 17.70 14.04 -13.90
N VAL A 58 17.52 15.36 -13.75
CA VAL A 58 17.56 16.03 -12.43
C VAL A 58 16.21 16.69 -12.20
N ILE A 59 15.59 16.37 -11.07
CA ILE A 59 14.32 16.97 -10.67
C ILE A 59 14.55 17.80 -9.42
N LYS A 60 14.25 19.10 -9.50
CA LYS A 60 14.21 19.98 -8.35
C LYS A 60 12.82 20.00 -7.77
N LEU A 61 12.68 19.55 -6.53
CA LEU A 61 11.42 19.61 -5.80
C LEU A 61 11.11 21.04 -5.35
N GLN A 62 9.83 21.40 -5.48
CA GLN A 62 9.30 22.68 -5.00
C GLN A 62 8.67 22.58 -3.60
N THR A 63 8.46 21.35 -3.11
CA THR A 63 7.77 21.08 -1.85
C THR A 63 8.49 20.02 -1.02
N GLY A 64 8.37 20.10 0.30
CA GLY A 64 8.96 19.14 1.24
C GLY A 64 10.32 19.57 1.78
N SER A 65 10.68 19.09 2.98
CA SER A 65 12.05 19.26 3.50
C SER A 65 12.99 18.19 2.93
N HIS A 66 14.29 18.50 2.88
CA HIS A 66 15.32 17.53 2.48
C HIS A 66 15.24 16.22 3.29
N GLU A 67 14.99 16.32 4.59
CA GLU A 67 14.88 15.16 5.49
C GLU A 67 13.67 14.29 5.15
N GLN A 68 12.49 14.90 4.94
CA GLN A 68 11.27 14.17 4.56
C GLN A 68 11.44 13.46 3.22
N LEU A 69 12.11 14.14 2.27
CA LEU A 69 12.40 13.58 0.97
C LEU A 69 13.34 12.38 1.08
N LEU A 70 14.44 12.54 1.81
CA LEU A 70 15.42 11.49 1.99
C LEU A 70 14.80 10.27 2.69
N GLU A 71 13.97 10.50 3.70
CA GLU A 71 13.20 9.45 4.38
C GLU A 71 12.30 8.70 3.38
N ALA A 72 11.50 9.42 2.60
CA ALA A 72 10.57 8.80 1.65
C ALA A 72 11.30 8.01 0.56
N ILE A 73 12.41 8.52 0.03
CA ILE A 73 13.23 7.81 -0.97
C ILE A 73 13.88 6.56 -0.36
N THR A 74 14.39 6.66 0.86
CA THR A 74 15.00 5.52 1.57
C THR A 74 13.97 4.43 1.83
N GLN A 75 12.76 4.79 2.28
CA GLN A 75 11.64 3.86 2.46
C GLN A 75 11.22 3.20 1.14
N SER A 76 11.37 3.93 0.02
CA SER A 76 11.08 3.45 -1.32
C SER A 76 12.21 2.60 -1.94
N ALA A 77 13.26 2.27 -1.19
CA ALA A 77 14.47 1.60 -1.68
C ALA A 77 15.10 2.32 -2.88
N TYR A 78 15.17 3.66 -2.80
CA TYR A 78 15.77 4.52 -3.81
C TYR A 78 15.11 4.45 -5.19
N GLN A 79 13.84 4.09 -5.25
CA GLN A 79 13.05 4.10 -6.49
C GLN A 79 11.93 5.13 -6.41
N VAL A 80 11.68 5.83 -7.51
CA VAL A 80 10.58 6.78 -7.62
C VAL A 80 9.85 6.62 -8.93
N ASP A 81 8.54 6.88 -8.91
CA ASP A 81 7.73 7.03 -10.10
C ASP A 81 7.63 8.52 -10.43
N ILE A 82 7.76 8.83 -11.71
CA ILE A 82 7.64 10.20 -12.21
C ILE A 82 6.43 10.25 -13.12
N GLN A 83 5.52 11.17 -12.85
CA GLN A 83 4.31 11.36 -13.65
C GLN A 83 4.15 12.83 -14.02
N GLY A 84 3.85 13.09 -15.28
CA GLY A 84 3.72 14.43 -15.83
C GLY A 84 4.57 14.62 -17.07
N THR A 85 4.50 15.83 -17.63
CA THR A 85 5.24 16.24 -18.82
C THR A 85 6.00 17.51 -18.48
N GLU A 86 7.17 17.69 -19.08
CA GLU A 86 8.02 18.86 -18.85
C GLU A 86 7.26 20.20 -18.92
N PRO A 87 7.62 21.18 -18.08
CA PRO A 87 8.73 21.15 -17.13
C PRO A 87 8.34 20.55 -15.76
N TYR A 88 7.05 20.39 -15.47
CA TYR A 88 6.57 20.03 -14.13
C TYR A 88 6.21 18.55 -14.00
N VAL A 89 6.63 17.94 -12.91
CA VAL A 89 6.38 16.54 -12.62
C VAL A 89 5.93 16.32 -11.19
N THR A 90 5.15 15.26 -11.01
CA THR A 90 4.78 14.73 -9.71
C THR A 90 5.63 13.49 -9.43
N LEU A 91 6.25 13.48 -8.26
CA LEU A 91 7.06 12.38 -7.78
C LEU A 91 6.24 11.51 -6.83
N TYR A 92 6.31 10.20 -7.06
CA TYR A 92 5.70 9.19 -6.22
C TYR A 92 6.76 8.23 -5.70
N ALA A 93 6.58 7.77 -4.46
CA ALA A 93 7.43 6.79 -3.83
C ALA A 93 6.60 5.62 -3.30
N ARG A 94 7.26 4.49 -3.08
CA ARG A 94 6.71 3.34 -2.37
C ARG A 94 6.79 3.64 -0.87
N THR A 95 5.63 3.67 -0.23
CA THR A 95 5.51 3.77 1.23
C THR A 95 4.95 2.46 1.78
N ASN A 96 5.54 1.97 2.88
CA ASN A 96 5.01 0.85 3.64
C ASN A 96 4.01 1.37 4.69
N ARG A 97 2.75 0.93 4.63
CA ARG A 97 1.78 1.25 5.69
C ARG A 97 1.50 0.03 6.55
N TRP A 98 1.41 0.27 7.85
CA TRP A 98 0.88 -0.70 8.78
C TRP A 98 -0.59 -0.98 8.48
N VAL A 99 -0.91 -2.24 8.21
CA VAL A 99 -2.29 -2.70 8.11
C VAL A 99 -2.79 -2.95 9.54
N CYS A 100 -3.22 -1.90 10.22
CA CYS A 100 -3.86 -2.00 11.52
C CYS A 100 -5.37 -2.23 11.34
N GLY A 101 -5.84 -3.42 11.76
CA GLY A 101 -7.25 -3.72 12.05
C GLY A 101 -8.25 -3.39 10.93
N THR A 102 -8.59 -4.37 10.09
CA THR A 102 -9.78 -4.24 9.25
C THR A 102 -11.05 -4.14 10.13
N PRO A 103 -12.13 -3.45 9.70
CA PRO A 103 -13.39 -3.26 10.46
C PRO A 103 -14.13 -4.54 10.87
N TRP A 104 -13.60 -5.71 10.51
CA TRP A 104 -14.17 -7.04 10.65
C TRP A 104 -13.36 -7.81 11.70
N ALA A 105 -12.94 -7.14 12.79
CA ALA A 105 -12.34 -7.77 13.94
C ALA A 105 -13.41 -8.59 14.70
N GLN A 106 -13.89 -9.64 14.03
CA GLN A 106 -14.90 -10.52 14.54
C GLN A 106 -14.27 -11.36 15.66
N PRO A 107 -14.97 -11.53 16.79
CA PRO A 107 -14.45 -12.28 17.94
C PRO A 107 -13.96 -13.67 17.57
N ILE A 108 -14.65 -14.34 16.65
CA ILE A 108 -14.29 -15.67 16.14
C ILE A 108 -13.99 -15.56 14.65
N ARG A 109 -12.80 -16.02 14.23
CA ARG A 109 -12.38 -16.05 12.83
C ARG A 109 -12.11 -17.48 12.38
N ILE A 110 -12.81 -17.90 11.33
CA ILE A 110 -12.60 -19.16 10.62
C ILE A 110 -11.92 -18.81 9.29
N PRO A 111 -10.65 -19.19 9.06
CA PRO A 111 -9.88 -18.71 7.91
C PRO A 111 -10.25 -19.46 6.62
N LEU A 112 -11.44 -19.19 6.06
CA LEU A 112 -11.89 -19.83 4.82
C LEU A 112 -11.58 -19.00 3.58
N ILE A 113 -11.76 -17.68 3.66
CA ILE A 113 -11.68 -16.77 2.50
C ILE A 113 -10.55 -15.76 2.76
N PRO A 114 -9.47 -15.78 1.97
CA PRO A 114 -8.41 -14.77 2.09
C PRO A 114 -8.87 -13.44 1.51
N GLU A 115 -8.61 -12.36 2.24
CA GLU A 115 -8.67 -10.98 1.76
C GLU A 115 -7.25 -10.45 1.58
N THR A 116 -6.87 -10.23 0.33
CA THR A 116 -5.55 -9.69 0.01
C THR A 116 -5.49 -8.21 0.37
N VAL A 117 -4.54 -7.86 1.22
CA VAL A 117 -4.23 -6.47 1.55
C VAL A 117 -2.78 -6.18 1.17
N TYR A 118 -2.61 -5.20 0.30
CA TYR A 118 -1.31 -4.73 -0.16
C TYR A 118 -0.64 -3.89 0.92
N ARG A 119 0.58 -4.28 1.30
CA ARG A 119 1.38 -3.57 2.30
C ARG A 119 1.93 -2.25 1.76
N ASN A 120 2.39 -2.28 0.52
CA ASN A 120 3.03 -1.15 -0.11
C ASN A 120 2.00 -0.30 -0.86
N ARG A 121 2.21 1.01 -0.91
CA ARG A 121 1.37 1.93 -1.67
C ARG A 121 2.21 2.96 -2.40
N ARG A 122 1.71 3.40 -3.54
CA ARG A 122 2.24 4.53 -4.30
C ARG A 122 1.71 5.80 -3.66
N GLU A 123 2.61 6.59 -3.07
CA GLU A 123 2.28 7.82 -2.37
C GLU A 123 3.00 9.00 -3.01
N MET A 124 2.31 10.12 -3.15
CA MET A 124 2.89 11.34 -3.70
C MET A 124 3.82 11.96 -2.66
N ILE A 125 5.08 12.15 -3.02
CA ILE A 125 6.09 12.76 -2.13
C ILE A 125 6.31 14.24 -2.43
N GLY A 126 5.98 14.71 -3.64
CA GLY A 126 6.06 16.14 -3.95
C GLY A 126 5.92 16.47 -5.43
N TYR A 127 5.95 17.77 -5.70
CA TYR A 127 6.01 18.35 -7.04
C TYR A 127 7.40 18.87 -7.32
N GLY A 128 7.87 18.70 -8.55
CA GLY A 128 9.17 19.20 -8.97
C GLY A 128 9.17 19.66 -10.41
N GLU A 129 10.31 20.20 -10.80
CA GLU A 129 10.61 20.65 -12.15
C GLU A 129 11.89 19.98 -12.66
N PHE A 130 11.93 19.66 -13.96
CA PHE A 130 13.17 19.23 -14.57
C PHE A 130 14.15 20.40 -14.62
N VAL A 131 15.39 20.15 -14.20
CA VAL A 131 16.49 21.10 -14.29
C VAL A 131 17.28 20.78 -15.55
N GLU A 132 17.38 21.73 -16.49
CA GLU A 132 18.32 21.62 -17.60
C GLU A 132 19.74 21.54 -17.03
N GLN A 133 20.41 20.40 -17.26
CA GLN A 133 21.84 20.29 -17.03
C GLN A 133 22.55 21.14 -18.08
N LYS A 134 23.10 22.28 -17.66
CA LYS A 134 23.96 23.14 -18.48
C LYS A 134 25.36 22.56 -18.62
#